data_AF-A0A0C3FIA5-F1
#
_entry.id   AF-A0A0C3FIA5-F1
#
_cell.length_a   1.000
_cell.length_b   1.000
_cell.length_c   1.000
_cell.angle_alpha   90.00
_cell.angle_beta   90.00
_cell.angle_gamma   90.00
#
_symmetry.space_group_name_H-M   'P 1'
#
loop_
_entity.id
_entity.type
_entity.pdbx_description
1 polymer ?
#
loop_
_entity_poly.entity_id
_entity_poly.type
_entity_poly.pdbx_seq_one_letter_code
_entity_poly.pdbx_strand_id
1 'polypeptide(L)'
;MQPRSNSGVLDPYLRVYVVNGIRVVDASSFPSLLPGHPQSVVYILAERAAYFLKLARNANMTTTPRTTPAGDPELSYSGPIKS
;
A
#
# COMPACT_ATOMS: atom_id res chain seq x y z
N MET A 1 7.67 0.91 2.61
CA MET A 1 7.23 -0.03 1.57
C MET A 1 8.42 -0.84 1.10
N GLN A 2 8.25 -2.16 1.02
CA GLN A 2 9.24 -3.08 0.45
C GLN A 2 8.57 -3.88 -0.67
N PRO A 3 9.36 -4.46 -1.60
CA PRO A 3 8.82 -5.45 -2.53
C PRO A 3 8.14 -6.60 -1.78
N ARG A 4 7.11 -7.20 -2.40
CA ARG A 4 6.43 -8.38 -1.84
C ARG A 4 7.39 -9.55 -1.59
N SER A 5 8.38 -9.73 -2.47
CA SER A 5 9.46 -10.72 -2.32
C SER A 5 10.33 -10.53 -1.07
N ASN A 6 10.30 -9.33 -0.48
CA ASN A 6 10.93 -9.01 0.80
C ASN A 6 9.87 -8.78 1.90
N SER A 7 8.81 -9.60 1.89
CA SER A 7 7.69 -9.57 2.83
C SER A 7 6.93 -8.24 2.92
N GLY A 8 7.06 -7.35 1.93
CA GLY A 8 6.31 -6.09 1.90
C GLY A 8 4.80 -6.32 1.85
N VAL A 9 4.04 -5.43 2.52
CA VAL A 9 2.56 -5.45 2.58
C VAL A 9 1.93 -4.37 1.71
N LEU A 10 2.66 -3.29 1.45
CA LEU A 10 2.19 -2.16 0.65
C LEU A 10 3.02 -1.97 -0.61
N ASP A 11 2.35 -1.60 -1.69
CA ASP A 11 3.01 -1.12 -2.90
C ASP A 11 3.49 0.35 -2.76
N PRO A 12 4.27 0.89 -3.72
CA PRO A 12 4.74 2.28 -3.68
C PRO A 12 3.63 3.35 -3.72
N TYR A 13 2.37 2.95 -3.94
CA TYR A 13 1.19 3.82 -3.98
C TYR A 13 0.31 3.66 -2.74
N LEU A 14 0.85 3.07 -1.66
CA LEU A 14 0.21 2.87 -0.36
C LEU A 14 -0.93 1.84 -0.37
N ARG A 15 -1.08 1.07 -1.44
CA ARG A 15 -2.15 0.07 -1.55
C ARG A 15 -1.69 -1.24 -0.91
N VAL A 16 -2.62 -1.89 -0.24
CA VAL A 16 -2.40 -3.23 0.31
C VAL A 16 -2.35 -4.22 -0.84
N TYR A 17 -1.34 -5.11 -0.86
CA TYR A 17 -1.32 -6.19 -1.83
C TYR A 17 -2.56 -7.08 -1.67
N VAL A 18 -3.06 -7.65 -2.77
CA VAL A 18 -4.22 -8.56 -2.85
C VAL A 18 -5.57 -8.03 -2.33
N VAL A 19 -5.65 -6.78 -1.87
CA VAL A 19 -6.90 -6.15 -1.42
C VAL A 19 -7.20 -4.90 -2.23
N ASN A 20 -8.44 -4.77 -2.71
CA ASN A 20 -8.87 -3.63 -3.50
C ASN A 20 -9.43 -2.52 -2.62
N GLY A 21 -9.22 -1.26 -3.03
CA GLY A 21 -9.84 -0.10 -2.38
C GLY A 21 -9.25 0.32 -1.03
N ILE A 22 -8.27 -0.42 -0.49
CA ILE A 22 -7.64 -0.12 0.81
C ILE A 22 -6.24 0.45 0.62
N ARG A 23 -5.93 1.50 1.38
CA ARG A 23 -4.59 2.06 1.54
C ARG A 23 -4.25 2.24 3.01
N VAL A 24 -2.98 2.11 3.36
CA VAL A 24 -2.48 2.34 4.74
C VAL A 24 -1.57 3.56 4.75
N VAL A 25 -1.91 4.52 5.61
CA VAL A 25 -1.28 5.83 5.71
C VAL A 25 -0.94 6.08 7.18
N ASP A 26 0.15 5.48 7.64
CA ASP A 26 0.59 5.49 9.03
C ASP A 26 2.10 5.18 9.09
N ALA A 27 2.71 5.30 10.28
CA ALA A 27 4.09 4.90 10.53
C ALA A 27 4.39 3.44 10.15
N SER A 28 3.40 2.55 10.26
CA SER A 28 3.50 1.14 9.83
C SER A 28 3.80 0.95 8.33
N SER A 29 3.60 1.97 7.49
CA SER A 29 3.91 1.93 6.06
C SER A 29 5.42 2.03 5.76
N PHE A 30 6.22 2.49 6.74
CA PHE A 30 7.68 2.59 6.60
C PHE A 30 8.33 1.23 6.87
N PRO A 31 9.33 0.82 6.07
CA PRO A 31 9.97 -0.48 6.23
C PRO A 31 10.94 -0.52 7.42
N SER A 32 11.36 0.65 7.88
CA SER A 32 12.20 0.88 9.05
C SER A 32 11.85 2.26 9.61
N LEU A 33 12.17 2.49 10.89
CA LEU A 33 12.02 3.81 11.48
C LEU A 33 12.94 4.81 10.77
N LEU A 34 12.36 5.96 10.43
CA LEU A 34 13.11 7.09 9.89
C LEU A 34 13.67 7.91 11.05
N PRO A 35 14.85 8.54 10.89
CA PRO A 35 15.38 9.44 11.90
C PRO A 35 14.49 10.68 12.07
N GLY A 36 14.40 11.18 13.31
CA GLY A 36 13.61 12.37 13.66
C GLY A 36 12.20 12.06 14.17
N HIS A 37 11.36 13.10 14.27
CA HIS A 37 9.99 12.95 14.76
C HIS A 37 9.11 12.25 13.71
N PRO A 38 8.49 11.09 14.02
CA PRO A 38 7.67 10.36 13.06
C PRO A 38 6.46 11.15 12.58
N GLN A 39 6.00 12.12 13.38
CA GLN A 39 4.90 13.02 13.02
C GLN A 39 5.13 13.68 11.66
N SER A 40 6.29 14.30 11.42
CA SER A 40 6.53 15.04 10.16
C SER A 40 6.50 14.12 8.94
N VAL A 41 7.04 12.91 9.07
CA VAL A 41 7.06 11.93 7.98
C VAL A 41 5.66 11.36 7.74
N VAL A 42 4.87 11.12 8.78
CA VAL A 42 3.49 10.67 8.61
C VAL A 42 2.64 11.76 7.95
N TYR A 43 2.85 13.03 8.29
CA TYR A 43 2.19 14.16 7.61
C TYR A 43 2.49 14.18 6.10
N ILE A 44 3.76 14.08 5.69
CA ILE A 44 4.10 14.09 4.25
C ILE A 44 3.55 12.84 3.53
N LEU A 45 3.49 11.69 4.22
CA LEU A 45 2.89 10.47 3.70
C LEU A 45 1.39 10.67 3.43
N ALA A 46 0.68 11.35 4.34
CA ALA A 46 -0.73 11.66 4.19
C ALA A 46 -1.00 12.60 3.01
N GLU A 47 -0.18 13.64 2.83
CA GLU A 47 -0.26 14.52 1.65
C GLU A 47 -0.11 13.75 0.34
N ARG A 48 0.86 12.82 0.30
CA ARG A 48 1.07 11.97 -0.88
C ARG A 48 -0.12 11.02 -1.13
N ALA A 49 -0.74 10.50 -0.07
CA ALA A 49 -1.93 9.67 -0.19
C ALA A 49 -3.13 10.45 -0.75
N ALA A 50 -3.34 11.68 -0.28
CA ALA A 50 -4.39 12.57 -0.77
C ALA A 50 -4.21 12.88 -2.27
N TYR A 51 -2.96 13.12 -2.70
CA TYR A 51 -2.63 13.28 -4.12
C TYR A 51 -3.02 12.04 -4.95
N PHE A 52 -2.66 10.83 -4.50
CA PHE A 52 -3.03 9.60 -5.21
C PHE A 52 -4.55 9.37 -5.26
N LEU A 53 -5.27 9.71 -4.18
CA LEU A 53 -6.73 9.63 -4.15
C LEU A 53 -7.38 10.62 -5.12
N LYS A 54 -6.87 11.85 -5.20
CA LYS A 54 -7.35 12.86 -6.15
C LYS A 54 -7.15 12.40 -7.60
N LEU A 55 -5.96 11.88 -7.93
CA LEU A 55 -5.69 11.32 -9.26
C LEU A 55 -6.62 10.15 -9.59
N ALA A 56 -6.79 9.22 -8.65
CA ALA A 56 -7.66 8.06 -8.80
C ALA A 56 -9.12 8.45 -9.03
N ARG A 57 -9.63 9.44 -8.27
CA ARG A 57 -10.99 9.97 -8.41
C ARG A 57 -11.20 10.58 -9.79
N ASN A 58 -10.25 11.37 -10.27
CA ASN A 58 -10.38 12.06 -11.55
C ASN A 58 -10.30 11.11 -12.76
N ALA A 59 -9.78 9.90 -12.57
CA ALA A 59 -9.65 8.89 -13.61
C ALA A 59 -10.93 8.04 -13.84
N ASN A 60 -12.07 8.33 -13.18
CA ASN A 60 -13.37 7.64 -13.35
C ASN A 60 -13.26 6.10 -13.44
N MET A 61 -12.95 5.48 -12.30
CA MET A 61 -12.54 4.07 -12.18
C MET A 61 -13.56 3.03 -12.70
N THR A 62 -13.31 2.56 -13.92
CA THR A 62 -13.49 1.16 -14.31
C THR A 62 -12.49 0.34 -13.49
N THR A 63 -12.87 -0.15 -12.31
CA THR A 63 -11.98 -1.01 -11.49
C THR A 63 -11.95 -2.40 -12.10
N THR A 64 -11.07 -2.64 -13.06
CA THR A 64 -10.54 -4.00 -13.21
C THR A 64 -9.86 -4.34 -11.88
N PRO A 65 -10.16 -5.49 -11.23
CA PRO A 65 -9.41 -5.93 -10.06
C PRO A 65 -7.95 -5.93 -10.47
N ARG A 66 -7.12 -5.14 -9.79
CA ARG A 66 -5.70 -5.09 -10.15
C ARG A 66 -5.11 -6.43 -9.74
N THR A 67 -4.98 -7.31 -10.72
CA THR A 67 -4.19 -8.53 -10.56
C THR A 67 -2.80 -8.12 -10.10
N THR A 68 -2.32 -8.92 -9.17
CA THR A 68 -0.96 -9.00 -8.64
C THR A 68 0.05 -8.51 -9.68
N PRO A 69 1.02 -7.65 -9.33
CA PRO A 69 2.08 -7.28 -10.27
C PRO A 69 2.63 -8.55 -10.94
N ALA A 70 2.75 -8.51 -12.26
CA ALA A 70 3.23 -9.64 -13.04
C ALA A 70 4.66 -9.99 -12.58
N GLY A 71 4.80 -11.04 -11.77
CA GLY A 71 6.09 -11.46 -11.21
C GLY A 71 6.02 -12.37 -9.99
N ASP A 72 4.89 -12.49 -9.29
CA ASP A 72 4.80 -13.25 -8.04
C ASP A 72 4.01 -14.58 -8.24
N PRO A 73 4.68 -15.73 -8.41
CA PRO A 73 4.03 -17.05 -8.58
C PRO A 73 3.48 -17.64 -7.27
N GLU A 74 3.71 -17.04 -6.09
CA GLU A 74 3.17 -17.51 -4.80
C GLU A 74 1.79 -16.88 -4.51
N LEU A 75 0.78 -17.34 -5.23
CA LEU A 75 -0.60 -16.86 -5.11
C LEU A 75 -1.50 -17.80 -4.28
N SER A 76 -1.11 -18.06 -3.03
CA SER A 76 -2.06 -18.45 -1.98
C SER A 76 -1.55 -18.04 -0.59
N TYR A 77 -2.01 -16.90 -0.07
CA TYR A 77 -1.85 -16.64 1.36
C TYR A 77 -2.80 -17.60 2.11
N SER A 78 -2.25 -18.69 2.64
CA SER A 78 -2.96 -19.73 3.42
C SER A 78 -2.93 -19.49 4.93
N GLY A 79 -2.51 -18.31 5.39
CA GLY A 79 -2.51 -17.97 6.81
C GLY A 79 -3.94 -17.84 7.35
N PRO A 80 -4.18 -18.12 8.65
CA PRO A 80 -5.51 -18.01 9.22
C PRO A 80 -6.03 -16.58 9.05
N ILE A 81 -7.16 -16.44 8.36
CA ILE A 81 -8.01 -15.25 8.47
C ILE A 81 -8.57 -15.32 9.89
N LYS A 82 -7.87 -14.67 10.84
CA LYS A 82 -8.40 -14.54 12.20
C LYS A 82 -9.68 -13.71 12.09
N SER A 83 -10.80 -14.37 12.37
CA SER A 83 -12.12 -13.78 12.60
C SER A 83 -12.08 -12.78 13.75
#